data_AF-K9W7Z9-F1
#
_entry.id   AF-K9W7Z9-F1
#
_cell.length_a   1.000
_cell.length_b   1.000
_cell.length_c   1.000
_cell.angle_alpha   90.00
_cell.angle_beta   90.00
_cell.angle_gamma   90.00
#
_symmetry.space_group_name_H-M   'P 1'
#
loop_
_entity.id
_entity.type
_entity.pdbx_description
1 polymer ?
#
loop_
_entity_poly.entity_id
_entity_poly.type
_entity_poly.pdbx_seq_one_letter_code
_entity_poly.pdbx_strand_id
1 'polypeptide(L)'
;MFLTQEHPSTFVSITGDSGKELDGEYTLQQNAAVFKEIEYVLEDYPLHPYQAAFSIGELRQQLVNHVFRHLPKRYAVRGDAQQLSTDAQLPYRLKQERIRLDVLIRGSILHLLRENADWVSRRLQNMDCSSHQRGETLS
;
A
#
# COMPACT_ATOMS: atom_id res chain seq x y z
N MET A 1 27.31 -61.62 36.29
CA MET A 1 27.09 -60.95 34.99
C MET A 1 25.67 -60.39 35.04
N PHE A 2 25.48 -59.11 35.45
CA PHE A 2 25.29 -57.90 34.62
C PHE A 2 24.08 -58.03 33.66
N LEU A 3 23.11 -57.11 33.51
CA LEU A 3 22.76 -55.78 34.02
C LEU A 3 21.27 -55.54 33.65
N THR A 4 20.58 -54.68 34.39
CA THR A 4 19.27 -54.10 34.09
C THR A 4 19.28 -53.26 32.80
N GLN A 5 18.16 -53.23 32.05
CA GLN A 5 17.81 -52.02 31.31
C GLN A 5 16.29 -51.84 31.17
N GLU A 6 15.78 -50.95 32.00
CA GLU A 6 14.54 -50.19 31.83
C GLU A 6 14.67 -49.30 30.58
N HIS A 7 13.63 -49.18 29.76
CA HIS A 7 13.18 -47.87 29.24
C HIS A 7 11.68 -47.94 28.87
N PRO A 8 10.83 -47.09 29.44
CA PRO A 8 9.44 -46.93 29.02
C PRO A 8 9.38 -46.20 27.68
N SER A 9 8.68 -46.78 26.70
CA SER A 9 8.37 -46.11 25.43
C SER A 9 7.19 -45.16 25.65
N THR A 10 7.51 -43.96 26.13
CA THR A 10 6.59 -42.82 26.15
C THR A 10 6.37 -42.40 24.70
N PHE A 11 5.25 -42.81 24.11
CA PHE A 11 4.78 -42.24 22.85
C PHE A 11 4.28 -40.82 23.16
N VAL A 12 5.16 -39.83 23.03
CA VAL A 12 4.77 -38.43 23.00
C VAL A 12 3.96 -38.23 21.72
N SER A 13 2.64 -38.07 21.88
CA SER A 13 1.80 -37.45 20.87
C SER A 13 2.32 -36.03 20.67
N ILE A 14 3.16 -35.84 19.65
CA ILE A 14 3.45 -34.52 19.13
C ILE A 14 2.17 -34.07 18.45
N THR A 15 1.37 -33.30 19.19
CA THR A 15 0.45 -32.34 18.59
C THR A 15 1.29 -31.42 17.72
N GLY A 16 1.32 -31.73 16.43
CA GLY A 16 1.77 -30.81 15.38
C GLY A 16 0.76 -29.69 15.25
N ASP A 17 0.70 -28.84 16.28
CA ASP A 17 0.25 -27.46 16.14
C ASP A 17 1.45 -26.68 15.59
N SER A 18 1.51 -26.57 14.27
CA SER A 18 2.44 -25.62 13.67
C SER A 18 1.94 -25.14 12.33
N GLY A 19 1.60 -23.86 12.34
CA GLY A 19 1.82 -22.99 11.20
C GLY A 19 0.55 -22.55 10.52
N LYS A 20 -0.03 -21.43 11.00
CA LYS A 20 -0.48 -20.30 10.18
C LYS A 20 -0.64 -19.02 11.02
N GLU A 21 0.43 -18.49 11.61
CA GLU A 21 0.41 -17.11 12.13
C GLU A 21 1.75 -16.42 11.88
N LEU A 22 2.06 -16.15 10.61
CA LEU A 22 3.13 -15.23 10.20
C LEU A 22 2.64 -14.27 9.10
N ASP A 23 1.37 -13.89 9.13
CA ASP A 23 0.72 -13.16 8.02
C ASP A 23 0.36 -11.70 8.37
N GLY A 24 0.35 -11.33 9.66
CA GLY A 24 -0.11 -10.02 10.11
C GLY A 24 0.90 -8.89 9.91
N GLU A 25 2.15 -9.09 10.32
CA GLU A 25 3.14 -8.01 10.43
C GLU A 25 3.73 -7.59 9.07
N TYR A 26 3.96 -8.57 8.18
CA TYR A 26 4.51 -8.33 6.84
C TYR A 26 3.50 -7.63 5.91
N THR A 27 2.21 -7.95 6.06
CA THR A 27 1.12 -7.30 5.31
C THR A 27 0.99 -5.82 5.70
N LEU A 28 1.13 -5.50 6.99
CA LEU A 28 1.08 -4.12 7.47
C LEU A 28 2.26 -3.27 6.96
N GLN A 29 3.49 -3.82 6.97
CA GLN A 29 4.67 -3.11 6.50
C GLN A 29 4.63 -2.87 4.98
N GLN A 30 4.09 -3.81 4.22
CA GLN A 30 3.92 -3.68 2.77
C GLN A 30 2.87 -2.64 2.40
N ASN A 31 1.74 -2.62 3.13
CA ASN A 31 0.73 -1.59 2.98
C ASN A 31 1.34 -0.20 3.26
N ALA A 32 2.13 -0.06 4.33
CA ALA A 32 2.82 1.18 4.66
C ALA A 32 3.78 1.65 3.55
N ALA A 33 4.48 0.74 2.88
CA ALA A 33 5.35 1.09 1.75
C ALA A 33 4.57 1.60 0.54
N VAL A 34 3.43 0.98 0.21
CA VAL A 34 2.55 1.43 -0.88
C VAL A 34 1.94 2.79 -0.57
N PHE A 35 1.46 3.00 0.66
CA PHE A 35 0.98 4.31 1.11
C PHE A 35 2.07 5.38 0.95
N LYS A 36 3.29 5.11 1.41
CA LYS A 36 4.40 6.05 1.27
C LYS A 36 4.71 6.39 -0.18
N GLU A 37 4.64 5.41 -1.09
CA GLU A 37 4.86 5.67 -2.51
C GLU A 37 3.71 6.52 -3.11
N ILE A 38 2.46 6.30 -2.70
CA ILE A 38 1.33 7.14 -3.10
C ILE A 38 1.56 8.60 -2.66
N GLU A 39 1.97 8.81 -1.41
CA GLU A 39 2.27 10.15 -0.90
C GLU A 39 3.40 10.82 -1.69
N TYR A 40 4.50 10.09 -1.88
CA TYR A 40 5.65 10.58 -2.63
C TYR A 40 5.28 11.00 -4.06
N VAL A 41 4.48 10.18 -4.76
CA VAL A 41 4.02 10.50 -6.11
C VAL A 41 3.08 11.71 -6.10
N LEU A 42 2.23 11.89 -5.10
CA LEU A 42 1.35 13.06 -4.99
C LEU A 42 2.16 14.35 -4.72
N GLU A 43 3.22 14.27 -3.92
CA GLU A 43 4.13 15.38 -3.65
C GLU A 43 4.82 15.92 -4.92
N ASP A 44 5.03 15.07 -5.93
CA ASP A 44 5.59 15.48 -7.23
C ASP A 44 4.61 16.32 -8.09
N TYR A 45 3.30 16.29 -7.81
CA TYR A 45 2.32 17.05 -8.59
C TYR A 45 2.17 18.49 -8.08
N PRO A 46 1.74 19.45 -8.92
CA PRO A 46 1.39 20.78 -8.47
C PRO A 46 0.28 20.77 -7.41
N LEU A 47 0.36 21.72 -6.47
CA LEU A 47 -0.60 21.87 -5.37
C LEU A 47 -2.05 21.95 -5.87
N HIS A 48 -2.28 22.70 -6.96
CA HIS A 48 -3.57 22.76 -7.64
C HIS A 48 -3.45 22.32 -9.12
N PRO A 49 -4.46 21.62 -9.67
CA PRO A 49 -5.64 21.06 -8.97
C PRO A 49 -5.37 19.69 -8.31
N TYR A 50 -4.21 19.09 -8.54
CA TYR A 50 -3.95 17.67 -8.24
C TYR A 50 -3.88 17.38 -6.74
N GLN A 51 -2.93 17.96 -6.01
CA GLN A 51 -2.82 17.70 -4.58
C GLN A 51 -4.06 18.16 -3.82
N ALA A 52 -4.65 19.29 -4.23
CA ALA A 52 -5.92 19.79 -3.68
C ALA A 52 -7.11 18.85 -3.92
N ALA A 53 -7.14 18.10 -5.01
CA ALA A 53 -8.17 17.09 -5.23
C ALA A 53 -7.97 15.89 -4.29
N PHE A 54 -6.73 15.42 -4.11
CA PHE A 54 -6.43 14.28 -3.24
C PHE A 54 -6.24 14.61 -1.76
N SER A 55 -6.42 15.88 -1.37
CA SER A 55 -6.66 16.26 0.02
C SER A 55 -8.11 15.97 0.45
N ILE A 56 -9.02 15.78 -0.50
CA ILE A 56 -10.39 15.31 -0.25
C ILE A 56 -10.33 13.83 0.14
N GLY A 57 -10.78 13.52 1.37
CA GLY A 57 -10.64 12.18 1.95
C GLY A 57 -11.28 11.07 1.11
N GLU A 58 -12.43 11.35 0.51
CA GLU A 58 -13.15 10.40 -0.35
C GLU A 58 -12.34 10.03 -1.59
N LEU A 59 -11.79 11.04 -2.29
CA LEU A 59 -10.98 10.79 -3.51
C LEU A 59 -9.66 10.11 -3.17
N ARG A 60 -9.08 10.44 -2.02
CA ARG A 60 -7.86 9.80 -1.52
C ARG A 60 -8.06 8.32 -1.21
N GLN A 61 -9.16 7.98 -0.54
CA GLN A 61 -9.51 6.58 -0.28
C GLN A 61 -9.79 5.82 -1.57
N GLN A 62 -10.43 6.45 -2.55
CA GLN A 62 -10.60 5.87 -3.88
C GLN A 62 -9.27 5.58 -4.56
N LEU A 63 -8.29 6.49 -4.48
CA LEU A 63 -6.94 6.27 -5.01
C LEU A 63 -6.27 5.06 -4.37
N VAL A 64 -6.25 5.01 -3.04
CA VAL A 64 -5.68 3.89 -2.29
C VAL A 64 -6.33 2.57 -2.73
N ASN A 65 -7.66 2.50 -2.70
CA ASN A 65 -8.40 1.31 -3.09
C ASN A 65 -8.14 0.92 -4.54
N HIS A 66 -8.07 1.89 -5.45
CA HIS A 66 -7.79 1.64 -6.86
C HIS A 66 -6.39 1.05 -7.06
N VAL A 67 -5.37 1.61 -6.39
CA VAL A 67 -4.00 1.10 -6.44
C VAL A 67 -3.95 -0.32 -5.88
N PHE A 68 -4.51 -0.58 -4.69
CA PHE A 68 -4.52 -1.92 -4.08
C PHE A 68 -5.25 -2.98 -4.93
N ARG A 69 -6.33 -2.61 -5.62
CA ARG A 69 -7.05 -3.54 -6.52
C ARG A 69 -6.25 -3.92 -7.76
N HIS A 70 -5.37 -3.04 -8.23
CA HIS A 70 -4.57 -3.22 -9.44
C HIS A 70 -3.12 -3.57 -9.15
N LEU A 71 -2.73 -3.63 -7.87
CA LEU A 71 -1.42 -4.07 -7.45
C LEU A 71 -1.20 -5.52 -7.89
N PRO A 72 -0.06 -5.82 -8.54
CA PRO A 72 0.31 -7.19 -8.84
C PRO A 72 0.30 -8.04 -7.56
N LYS A 73 -0.21 -9.27 -7.61
CA LYS A 73 -0.27 -10.21 -6.47
C LYS A 73 1.08 -10.44 -5.76
N ARG A 74 2.19 -10.15 -6.43
CA ARG A 74 3.56 -10.19 -5.89
C ARG A 74 3.81 -9.13 -4.80
N TYR A 75 2.94 -8.13 -4.71
CA TYR A 75 2.85 -7.18 -3.60
C TYR A 75 1.80 -7.53 -2.55
N ALA A 76 1.01 -8.60 -2.76
CA ALA A 76 -0.04 -9.02 -1.84
C ALA A 76 0.37 -10.25 -1.00
N VAL A 77 1.26 -11.08 -1.55
CA VAL A 77 1.81 -12.24 -0.85
C VAL A 77 3.27 -12.38 -1.25
N ARG A 78 4.18 -11.85 -0.45
CA ARG A 78 5.59 -12.26 -0.49
C ARG A 78 5.92 -13.16 0.71
N GLY A 79 5.01 -14.09 1.00
CA GLY A 79 5.32 -15.28 1.80
C GLY A 79 6.10 -16.32 1.00
N ASP A 80 5.99 -16.31 -0.34
CA ASP A 80 6.80 -17.18 -1.18
C ASP A 80 8.08 -16.46 -1.59
N ALA A 81 9.12 -16.74 -0.82
CA ALA A 81 10.49 -16.81 -1.30
C ALA A 81 10.61 -17.84 -2.45
N GLN A 82 9.82 -17.70 -3.52
CA GLN A 82 9.98 -18.51 -4.71
C GLN A 82 11.19 -17.96 -5.46
N GLN A 83 12.32 -18.50 -5.07
CA GLN A 83 13.62 -18.37 -5.71
C GLN A 83 14.10 -16.92 -5.79
N LEU A 84 14.57 -16.40 -4.65
CA LEU A 84 15.70 -15.47 -4.66
C LEU A 84 16.89 -16.21 -5.27
N SER A 85 16.92 -16.32 -6.60
CA SER A 85 18.10 -16.71 -7.33
C SER A 85 19.20 -15.75 -6.90
N THR A 86 20.27 -16.32 -6.35
CA THR A 86 21.51 -15.67 -5.97
C THR A 86 22.08 -14.97 -7.19
N ASP A 87 21.65 -13.75 -7.50
CA ASP A 87 21.98 -13.15 -8.79
C ASP A 87 21.99 -11.62 -8.71
N ALA A 88 22.96 -11.01 -9.38
CA ALA A 88 23.20 -9.57 -9.47
C ALA A 88 22.02 -8.77 -10.05
N GLN A 89 20.92 -9.43 -10.41
CA GLN A 89 19.68 -8.88 -10.95
C GLN A 89 18.67 -8.41 -9.91
N LEU A 90 18.87 -8.73 -8.62
CA LEU A 90 17.97 -8.32 -7.52
C LEU A 90 17.72 -6.80 -7.48
N PRO A 91 18.77 -5.94 -7.52
CA PRO A 91 18.59 -4.49 -7.51
C PRO A 91 17.83 -3.99 -8.75
N TYR A 92 18.08 -4.60 -9.90
CA TYR A 92 17.39 -4.26 -11.15
C TYR A 92 15.90 -4.62 -11.09
N ARG A 93 15.55 -5.81 -10.60
CA ARG A 93 14.15 -6.23 -10.41
C ARG A 93 13.42 -5.30 -9.44
N LEU A 94 14.04 -4.92 -8.32
CA LEU A 94 13.45 -4.00 -7.35
C LEU A 94 13.20 -2.61 -7.95
N LYS A 95 14.15 -2.08 -8.75
CA LYS A 95 13.96 -0.82 -9.47
C LYS A 95 12.82 -0.90 -10.48
N GLN A 96 12.76 -1.97 -11.27
CA GLN A 96 11.69 -2.17 -12.25
C GLN A 96 10.31 -2.24 -11.59
N GLU A 97 10.24 -2.86 -10.42
CA GLU A 97 9.02 -2.99 -9.63
C GLU A 97 8.57 -1.62 -9.09
N ARG A 98 9.50 -0.81 -8.56
CA ARG A 98 9.20 0.59 -8.20
C ARG A 98 8.66 1.40 -9.38
N ILE A 99 9.28 1.28 -10.57
CA ILE A 99 8.81 1.98 -11.77
C ILE A 99 7.37 1.56 -12.14
N ARG A 100 7.06 0.26 -12.05
CA ARG A 100 5.69 -0.22 -12.32
C ARG A 100 4.69 0.34 -11.31
N LEU A 101 5.07 0.41 -10.04
CA LEU A 101 4.22 0.99 -9.00
C LEU A 101 3.97 2.48 -9.23
N ASP A 102 5.02 3.25 -9.56
CA ASP A 102 4.89 4.68 -9.90
C ASP A 102 3.94 4.88 -11.10
N VAL A 103 4.12 4.12 -12.18
CA VAL A 103 3.23 4.16 -13.36
C VAL A 103 1.80 3.82 -12.98
N LEU A 104 1.58 2.81 -12.13
CA LEU A 104 0.25 2.44 -11.66
C LEU A 104 -0.39 3.57 -10.85
N ILE A 105 0.34 4.20 -9.93
CA ILE A 105 -0.17 5.30 -9.10
C ILE A 105 -0.52 6.50 -9.99
N ARG A 106 0.39 6.92 -10.88
CA ARG A 106 0.15 8.05 -11.80
C ARG A 106 -1.02 7.77 -12.74
N GLY A 107 -1.13 6.56 -13.27
CA GLY A 107 -2.28 6.13 -14.08
C GLY A 107 -3.58 6.19 -13.30
N SER A 108 -3.57 5.72 -12.04
CA SER A 108 -4.74 5.76 -11.14
C SER A 108 -5.17 7.19 -10.83
N ILE A 109 -4.22 8.10 -10.57
CA ILE A 109 -4.48 9.53 -10.37
C ILE A 109 -5.23 10.11 -11.56
N LEU A 110 -4.70 9.92 -12.78
CA LEU A 110 -5.31 10.47 -13.99
C LEU A 110 -6.69 9.87 -14.26
N HIS A 111 -6.85 8.57 -14.03
CA HIS A 111 -8.13 7.88 -14.20
C HIS A 111 -9.19 8.46 -13.26
N LEU A 112 -8.90 8.55 -11.96
CA LEU A 112 -9.85 9.06 -10.97
C LEU A 112 -10.20 10.53 -11.18
N LEU A 113 -9.22 11.36 -11.56
CA LEU A 113 -9.50 12.76 -11.87
C LEU A 113 -10.41 12.91 -13.10
N ARG A 114 -10.25 12.06 -14.11
CA ARG A 114 -11.12 12.07 -15.30
C ARG A 114 -12.52 11.59 -14.96
N GLU A 115 -12.65 10.51 -14.21
CA GLU A 115 -13.95 9.97 -13.81
C GLU A 115 -14.73 10.92 -12.90
N ASN A 116 -14.04 11.70 -12.08
CA ASN A 116 -14.64 12.59 -11.09
C ASN A 116 -14.53 14.07 -11.46
N ALA A 117 -14.21 14.42 -12.71
CA ALA A 117 -13.84 15.78 -13.12
C ALA A 117 -14.84 16.86 -12.67
N ASP A 118 -16.13 16.68 -12.98
CA ASP A 118 -17.18 17.64 -12.60
C ASP A 118 -17.34 17.79 -11.09
N TRP A 119 -17.22 16.69 -10.35
CA TRP A 119 -17.32 16.69 -8.91
C TRP A 119 -16.11 17.38 -8.27
N VAL A 120 -14.90 17.06 -8.72
CA VAL A 120 -13.66 17.70 -8.25
C VAL A 120 -13.70 19.20 -8.54
N SER A 121 -14.05 19.62 -9.75
CA SER A 121 -14.13 21.05 -10.11
C SER A 121 -15.08 21.83 -9.20
N ARG A 122 -16.28 21.32 -8.95
CA ARG A 122 -17.24 21.95 -8.02
C ARG A 122 -16.71 21.99 -6.59
N ARG A 123 -16.08 20.90 -6.13
CA ARG A 123 -15.55 20.79 -4.77
C ARG A 123 -14.39 21.75 -4.53
N LEU A 124 -13.47 21.88 -5.48
CA LEU A 124 -12.36 22.82 -5.42
C LEU A 124 -12.85 24.28 -5.39
N GLN A 125 -13.79 24.65 -6.26
CA GLN A 125 -14.39 26.00 -6.27
C GLN A 125 -15.04 26.38 -4.93
N ASN A 126 -15.75 25.43 -4.30
CA ASN A 126 -16.36 25.66 -3.00
C ASN A 126 -15.33 25.89 -1.89
N MET A 127 -14.15 25.26 -1.98
CA MET A 127 -13.07 25.47 -1.02
C MET A 127 -12.46 26.87 -1.18
N ASP A 128 -12.28 27.33 -2.42
CA ASP A 128 -11.70 28.64 -2.72
C ASP A 128 -12.65 29.79 -2.28
N CYS A 129 -13.96 29.68 -2.50
CA CYS A 129 -14.93 30.72 -2.12
C CYS A 129 -15.07 30.92 -0.59
N SER A 130 -14.85 29.89 0.23
CA SER A 130 -14.99 30.01 1.70
C SER A 130 -13.89 30.85 2.36
N SER A 131 -12.79 31.07 1.66
CA SER A 131 -11.63 31.83 2.15
C SER A 131 -11.81 33.35 2.07
N HIS A 132 -12.80 33.84 1.31
CA HIS A 132 -13.04 35.28 1.10
C HIS A 132 -14.11 35.91 2.03
N GLN A 133 -14.93 35.12 2.72
CA GLN A 133 -16.03 35.69 3.53
C GLN A 133 -15.65 36.12 4.96
N ARG A 134 -14.38 36.03 5.35
CA ARG A 134 -13.93 36.35 6.72
C ARG A 134 -13.25 37.72 6.89
N GLY A 135 -13.18 38.52 5.82
CA GLY A 135 -12.47 39.82 5.82
C GLY A 135 -13.37 41.07 5.81
N GLU A 136 -14.68 40.95 5.65
CA GLU A 136 -15.56 42.09 5.34
C GLU A 136 -16.69 42.28 6.36
N THR A 137 -16.34 42.46 7.64
CA THR A 137 -17.28 43.00 8.63
C THR A 137 -16.56 43.93 9.60
N LEU A 138 -16.04 45.05 9.11
CA LEU A 138 -15.65 46.21 9.94
C LEU A 138 -15.60 47.43 9.02
N SER A 139 -16.75 48.08 8.83
CA SER A 139 -16.83 49.53 8.58
C SER A 139 -18.21 50.06 8.91
#